data_AF-A0A1I9GA40-F1
#
_entry.id   AF-A0A1I9GA40-F1
#
_cell.length_a   1.000
_cell.length_b   1.000
_cell.length_c   1.000
_cell.angle_alpha   90.00
_cell.angle_beta   90.00
_cell.angle_gamma   90.00
#
_symmetry.space_group_name_H-M   'P 1'
#
loop_
_entity.id
_entity.type
_entity.pdbx_description
1 polymer ?
#
loop_
_entity_poly.entity_id
_entity_poly.type
_entity_poly.pdbx_seq_one_letter_code
_entity_poly.pdbx_strand_id
1 'polypeptide(L)' 'GGVPDLNSMTGGLHEENFIGCIGDIIFNGIKMDLMANAIDGRNVKPCDQWMIKKKWLRNGKYQ' A
#
# COMPACT_ATOMS: atom_id res chain seq x y z
N GLY A 1 2.26 -4.05 2.82
CA GLY A 1 3.21 -3.75 3.90
C GLY A 1 3.23 -4.93 4.85
N GLY A 2 4.33 -5.19 5.55
CA GLY A 2 4.39 -6.40 6.37
C GLY A 2 5.79 -6.75 6.84
N VAL A 3 5.87 -7.90 7.50
CA VAL A 3 7.12 -8.49 8.01
C VAL A 3 7.27 -9.94 7.52
N PRO A 4 8.50 -10.46 7.39
CA PRO A 4 8.74 -11.83 6.92
C PRO A 4 8.16 -12.93 7.82
N ASP A 5 8.22 -12.77 9.14
CA ASP A 5 7.71 -13.73 10.11
C ASP A 5 6.76 -13.02 11.10
N LEU A 6 5.46 -13.24 10.93
CA LEU A 6 4.43 -12.55 11.70
C LEU A 6 4.46 -12.94 13.18
N ASN A 7 4.71 -14.21 13.51
CA ASN A 7 4.69 -14.67 14.89
C ASN A 7 5.83 -14.05 15.71
N SER A 8 7.06 -14.15 15.23
CA SER A 8 8.24 -13.65 15.93
C SER A 8 8.34 -12.12 15.92
N MET A 9 7.94 -11.45 14.84
CA MET A 9 8.13 -10.00 14.69
C MET A 9 6.93 -9.16 15.15
N THR A 10 5.76 -9.77 15.28
CA THR A 10 4.57 -9.09 15.85
C THR A 10 4.19 -9.64 17.22
N GLY A 11 4.82 -10.72 17.70
CA GLY A 11 4.43 -11.40 18.94
C GLY A 11 3.08 -12.12 18.83
N GLY A 12 2.72 -12.58 17.63
CA GLY A 12 1.43 -13.22 17.34
C GLY A 12 0.24 -12.25 17.33
N LEU A 13 0.48 -10.94 17.21
CA LEU A 13 -0.58 -9.93 17.18
C LEU A 13 -1.32 -9.87 15.84
N HIS A 14 -0.67 -10.30 14.76
CA HIS A 14 -1.24 -10.28 13.42
C HIS A 14 -1.09 -11.65 12.75
N GLU A 15 -2.19 -12.13 12.17
CA GLU A 15 -2.22 -13.39 11.41
C GLU A 15 -1.90 -13.18 9.92
N GLU A 16 -2.00 -11.95 9.42
CA GLU A 16 -1.72 -11.60 8.03
C GLU A 16 -0.98 -10.27 7.89
N ASN A 17 -0.25 -10.14 6.77
CA ASN A 17 0.37 -8.89 6.35
C ASN A 17 -0.70 -7.93 5.77
N PHE A 18 -0.37 -6.65 5.65
CA PHE A 18 -1.30 -5.66 5.12
C PHE A 18 -1.70 -5.94 3.67
N ILE A 19 -3.00 -6.07 3.43
CA ILE A 19 -3.62 -6.22 2.11
C ILE A 19 -4.32 -4.91 1.73
N GLY A 20 -3.76 -4.19 0.77
CA GLY A 20 -4.30 -2.90 0.32
C GLY A 20 -3.30 -2.10 -0.51
N CYS A 21 -3.63 -0.85 -0.77
CA CYS A 21 -2.72 0.14 -1.36
C CYS A 21 -2.00 0.92 -0.25
N ILE A 22 -0.68 1.08 -0.38
CA ILE A 22 0.11 2.05 0.38
C ILE A 22 0.81 2.94 -0.65
N GLY A 23 0.65 4.26 -0.50
CA GLY A 23 1.27 5.26 -1.35
C GLY A 23 1.71 6.48 -0.52
N ASP A 24 2.49 7.37 -1.14
CA ASP A 24 2.90 8.65 -0.57
C ASP A 24 3.56 8.56 0.83
N ILE A 25 4.49 7.61 1.00
CA ILE A 25 5.25 7.48 2.25
C ILE A 25 6.30 8.59 2.32
N ILE A 26 6.29 9.34 3.42
CA ILE A 26 7.31 10.33 3.77
C ILE A 26 8.06 9.81 4.98
N PHE A 27 9.38 9.64 4.85
CA PHE A 27 10.24 9.21 5.93
C PHE A 27 11.29 10.29 6.21
N ASN A 28 11.33 10.79 7.44
CA ASN A 28 12.19 11.91 7.84
C ASN A 28 12.12 13.13 6.89
N GLY A 29 10.90 13.45 6.40
CA GLY A 29 10.67 14.56 5.48
C GLY A 29 11.01 14.26 4.01
N ILE A 30 11.54 13.07 3.70
CA ILE A 30 11.89 12.66 2.34
C ILE A 30 10.77 11.76 1.80
N LYS A 31 10.25 12.11 0.63
CA LYS A 31 9.29 11.24 -0.08
C LYS A 31 10.02 10.00 -0.59
N MET A 32 9.56 8.84 -0.14
CA MET A 32 10.13 7.55 -0.51
C MET A 32 9.64 7.13 -1.90
N ASP A 33 10.57 6.81 -2.79
CA ASP A 33 10.25 6.08 -4.02
C ASP A 33 10.28 4.58 -3.71
N LEU A 34 9.09 4.01 -3.55
CA LEU A 34 8.87 2.60 -3.24
C LEU A 34 9.28 1.65 -4.38
N MET A 35 9.39 2.13 -5.61
CA MET A 35 9.85 1.32 -6.74
C MET A 35 11.37 1.36 -6.87
N ALA A 36 11.99 2.52 -6.64
CA ALA A 36 13.43 2.69 -6.76
C ALA A 36 14.23 2.19 -5.54
N ASN A 37 13.66 2.26 -4.33
CA ASN A 37 14.37 1.98 -3.08
C ASN A 37 13.98 0.64 -2.42
N ALA A 38 13.20 -0.21 -3.10
CA ALA A 38 12.78 -1.48 -2.54
C ALA A 38 13.92 -2.52 -2.54
N ILE A 39 14.12 -3.19 -1.41
CA ILE A 39 15.01 -4.36 -1.31
C ILE A 39 14.31 -5.61 -1.90
N ASP A 40 13.01 -5.77 -1.67
CA ASP A 40 12.15 -6.78 -2.32
C ASP A 40 10.70 -6.25 -2.42
N GLY A 41 9.96 -6.74 -3.42
CA GLY A 41 8.57 -6.39 -3.67
C GLY A 41 7.80 -7.60 -4.19
N ARG A 42 6.72 -7.98 -3.50
CA ARG A 42 5.83 -9.06 -3.92
C ARG A 42 4.43 -8.50 -4.17
N ASN A 43 3.88 -8.77 -5.36
CA ASN A 43 2.54 -8.33 -5.77
C ASN A 43 2.30 -6.81 -5.71
N VAL A 44 3.33 -5.99 -5.95
CA VAL A 44 3.21 -4.52 -6.00
C VAL A 44 2.49 -4.11 -7.29
N LYS A 45 1.39 -3.37 -7.16
CA LYS A 45 0.66 -2.76 -8.27
C LYS A 45 0.44 -1.27 -7.99
N PRO A 46 0.35 -0.41 -9.01
CA PRO A 46 -0.12 0.95 -8.84
C PRO A 46 -1.45 0.99 -8.09
N CYS A 47 -1.57 1.87 -7.11
CA CYS A 47 -2.76 2.01 -6.28
C CYS A 47 -4.05 2.27 -7.09
N ASP A 48 -3.92 2.93 -8.25
CA ASP A 48 -5.03 3.14 -9.20
C ASP A 48 -5.67 1.85 -9.70
N GLN A 49 -4.95 0.72 -9.64
CA GLN A 49 -5.46 -0.60 -9.99
C GLN A 49 -6.14 -1.32 -8.82
N TRP A 50 -5.89 -0.90 -7.58
CA TRP A 50 -6.57 -1.41 -6.37
C TRP A 50 -7.90 -0.69 -6.14
N MET A 51 -7.99 0.57 -6.56
CA MET A 51 -9.25 1.29 -6.58
C MET A 51 -10.13 0.71 -7.67
N ILE A 52 -11.12 -0.12 -7.30
CA ILE A 52 -12.24 -0.45 -8.20
C ILE A 52 -12.76 0.88 -8.70
N LYS A 53 -12.48 1.24 -9.96
CA LYS A 53 -13.05 2.42 -10.60
C LYS A 53 -14.56 2.23 -10.54
N LYS A 54 -15.22 2.79 -9.52
CA LYS A 54 -16.65 3.04 -9.55
C LYS A 54 -16.86 4.04 -10.67
N LYS A 55 -16.96 3.53 -11.90
CA LYS A 55 -17.21 4.26 -13.14
C LYS A 55 -18.47 5.14 -13.04
N TRP A 56 -19.29 4.90 -12.01
CA TRP A 56 -20.54 5.59 -11.69
C TRP A 56 -20.41 6.88 -10.85
N LEU A 57 -19.25 7.22 -10.28
CA LEU A 57 -19.10 8.45 -9.48
C LEU A 57 -18.63 9.68 -10.28
N ARG A 58 -18.39 9.54 -11.59
CA ARG A 58 -17.89 10.64 -12.44
C ARG A 58 -18.97 11.44 -13.18
N ASN A 59 -20.23 11.33 -12.76
CA ASN A 59 -21.33 12.18 -13.26
C ASN A 59 -22.04 12.98 -12.15
N GLY A 60 -21.49 12.99 -10.93
CA GLY A 60 -22.05 13.73 -9.79
C GLY A 60 -21.21 14.93 -9.39
N LYS A 61 -21.39 16.04 -10.11
CA LYS A 61 -21.24 17.43 -9.62
C LYS A 61 -19.94 17.83 -8.89
N TYR A 62 -19.08 18.54 -9.60
CA TYR A 62 -18.56 19.83 -9.13
C TYR A 62 -18.69 20.82 -10.30
N GLN A 63 -19.10 22.05 -9.98
CA GLN A 63 -19.46 23.13 -10.91
C GLN A 63 -18.45 23.38 -12.03
#